data_AF-A0A4P8GZ14-F1
#
_entry.id   AF-A0A4P8GZ14-F1
#
_cell.length_a   1.000
_cell.length_b   1.000
_cell.length_c   1.000
_cell.angle_alpha   90.00
_cell.angle_beta   90.00
_cell.angle_gamma   90.00
#
_symmetry.space_group_name_H-M   'P 1'
#
loop_
_entity.id
_entity.type
_entity.pdbx_description
1 polymer ?
#
loop_
_entity_poly.entity_id
_entity_poly.type
_entity_poly.pdbx_seq_one_letter_code
_entity_poly.pdbx_strand_id
1 'polypeptide(L)'
;MSTEADVDAPGAAVTLELCGSWDHRPPCPLPHYAHAERTGTGVTLRVLFAAEPEDEEDVRRRIDEALSTGSVTRPDGSSTQWEFRGSTSGVVVPSEAARARRLAEAG
;
A
#
# COMPACT_ATOMS: atom_id res chain seq x y z
N MET A 1 6.19 -10.26 -26.11
CA MET A 1 5.57 -10.33 -24.78
C MET A 1 5.41 -8.91 -24.29
N SER A 2 4.19 -8.43 -24.07
CA SER A 2 3.98 -7.07 -23.61
C SER A 2 4.44 -6.97 -22.15
N THR A 3 5.59 -6.35 -21.93
CA THR A 3 6.14 -5.98 -20.61
C THR A 3 5.36 -4.79 -20.07
N GLU A 4 4.08 -4.98 -19.76
CA GLU A 4 3.42 -4.00 -18.93
C GLU A 4 4.06 -4.07 -17.54
N ALA A 5 4.56 -2.93 -17.05
CA ALA A 5 5.15 -2.83 -15.72
C ALA A 5 4.17 -3.39 -14.67
N ASP A 6 4.68 -4.00 -13.62
CA ASP A 6 3.81 -4.62 -12.62
C ASP A 6 2.94 -3.58 -11.90
N VAL A 7 1.62 -3.74 -11.98
CA VAL A 7 0.64 -2.79 -11.41
C VAL A 7 0.61 -2.86 -9.89
N ASP A 8 0.90 -4.03 -9.32
CA ASP A 8 0.83 -4.27 -7.88
C ASP A 8 2.14 -3.86 -7.16
N ALA A 9 3.20 -3.51 -7.91
CA ALA A 9 4.48 -3.12 -7.34
C ALA A 9 4.41 -1.94 -6.33
N PRO A 10 3.65 -0.85 -6.58
CA PRO A 10 3.49 0.21 -5.58
C PRO A 10 2.80 -0.29 -4.30
N GLY A 11 1.79 -1.16 -4.42
CA GLY A 11 1.13 -1.78 -3.26
C GLY A 11 2.07 -2.68 -2.47
N ALA A 12 2.93 -3.43 -3.17
CA ALA A 12 3.96 -4.25 -2.57
C ALA A 12 5.00 -3.42 -1.78
N ALA A 13 5.38 -2.24 -2.28
CA ALA A 13 6.25 -1.32 -1.54
C ALA A 13 5.61 -0.84 -0.24
N VAL A 14 4.30 -0.51 -0.28
CA VAL A 14 3.53 -0.15 0.92
C VAL A 14 3.49 -1.31 1.91
N THR A 15 3.21 -2.53 1.45
CA THR A 15 3.23 -3.71 2.32
C THR A 15 4.59 -3.93 2.96
N LEU A 16 5.68 -3.82 2.21
CA LEU A 16 7.04 -3.98 2.74
C LEU A 16 7.36 -2.92 3.81
N GLU A 17 6.96 -1.67 3.58
CA GLU A 17 7.15 -0.58 4.55
C GLU A 17 6.34 -0.80 5.83
N LEU A 18 5.06 -1.14 5.70
CA LEU A 18 4.16 -1.25 6.86
C LEU A 18 4.39 -2.53 7.67
N CYS A 19 4.74 -3.64 7.00
CA CYS A 19 5.05 -4.90 7.67
C CYS A 19 6.51 -5.03 8.11
N GLY A 20 7.43 -4.29 7.49
CA GLY A 20 8.88 -4.46 7.63
C GLY A 20 9.46 -5.69 6.90
N SER A 21 8.62 -6.55 6.32
CA SER A 21 9.03 -7.75 5.59
C SER A 21 7.98 -8.20 4.57
N TRP A 22 8.40 -9.03 3.62
CA TRP A 22 7.52 -9.66 2.63
C TRP A 22 6.58 -10.71 3.24
N ASP A 23 6.96 -11.27 4.37
CA ASP A 23 6.18 -12.23 5.14
C ASP A 23 6.39 -11.96 6.63
N HIS A 24 5.31 -11.90 7.39
CA HIS A 24 5.32 -11.72 8.84
C HIS A 24 4.33 -12.69 9.48
N ARG A 25 4.63 -13.13 10.70
CA ARG A 25 3.68 -13.93 11.47
C ARG A 25 2.47 -13.06 11.87
N PRO A 26 1.23 -13.56 11.82
CA PRO A 26 0.08 -12.86 12.38
C PRO A 26 0.21 -12.64 13.91
N PRO A 27 -0.39 -11.56 14.47
CA PRO A 27 -1.14 -10.51 13.77
C PRO A 27 -0.22 -9.58 12.95
N CYS A 28 -0.82 -8.86 12.00
CA CYS A 28 -0.07 -7.89 11.21
C CYS A 28 0.39 -6.73 12.10
N PRO A 29 1.67 -6.29 12.02
CA PRO A 29 2.13 -5.14 12.80
C PRO A 29 1.30 -3.88 12.55
N LEU A 30 0.85 -3.72 11.30
CA LEU A 30 -0.05 -2.66 10.90
C LEU A 30 -1.07 -3.21 9.89
N PRO A 31 -2.27 -3.60 10.35
CA PRO A 31 -3.29 -4.19 9.47
C PRO A 31 -3.62 -3.24 8.32
N HIS A 32 -3.37 -3.70 7.09
CA HIS A 32 -3.58 -2.89 5.92
C HIS A 32 -4.08 -3.71 4.73
N TYR A 33 -4.55 -2.99 3.72
CA TYR A 33 -4.92 -3.49 2.42
C TYR A 33 -4.51 -2.49 1.37
N ALA A 34 -3.85 -2.96 0.32
CA ALA A 34 -3.50 -2.16 -0.84
C ALA A 34 -4.18 -2.76 -2.08
N HIS A 35 -4.76 -1.88 -2.91
CA HIS A 35 -5.31 -2.24 -4.20
C HIS A 35 -4.85 -1.26 -5.25
N ALA A 36 -4.19 -1.77 -6.29
CA ALA A 36 -3.74 -0.99 -7.42
C ALA A 36 -4.64 -1.25 -8.63
N GLU A 37 -4.99 -0.18 -9.34
CA GLU A 37 -5.75 -0.24 -10.58
C GLU A 37 -5.10 0.66 -11.62
N ARG A 38 -4.99 0.18 -12.87
CA ARG A 38 -4.58 1.02 -14.00
C ARG A 38 -5.67 2.00 -14.36
N THR A 39 -5.35 3.29 -14.35
CA THR A 39 -6.27 4.37 -14.70
C THR A 39 -5.63 5.27 -15.75
N GLY A 40 -6.10 5.20 -16.99
CA GLY A 40 -5.50 5.93 -18.11
C GLY A 40 -4.05 5.51 -18.34
N THR A 41 -3.12 6.46 -18.20
CA THR A 41 -1.67 6.22 -18.35
C THR A 41 -0.95 5.97 -17.03
N GLY A 42 -1.67 5.93 -15.90
CA GLY A 42 -1.10 5.78 -14.56
C GLY A 42 -1.71 4.64 -13.77
N VAL A 43 -1.31 4.54 -12.50
CA VAL A 43 -1.85 3.59 -11.53
C VAL A 43 -2.42 4.39 -10.37
N THR A 44 -3.67 4.09 -10.01
CA THR A 44 -4.29 4.58 -8.79
C THR A 44 -4.14 3.51 -7.71
N LEU A 45 -3.59 3.89 -6.56
CA LEU A 45 -3.42 3.00 -5.41
C LEU A 45 -4.41 3.41 -4.31
N ARG A 46 -5.26 2.49 -3.90
CA ARG A 46 -6.11 2.63 -2.71
C ARG A 46 -5.51 1.84 -1.56
N VAL A 47 -5.16 2.53 -0.49
CA VAL A 47 -4.68 1.92 0.75
C VAL A 47 -5.71 2.15 1.85
N LEU A 48 -6.09 1.07 2.54
CA LEU A 48 -6.83 1.11 3.79
C LEU A 48 -5.91 0.53 4.86
N PHE A 49 -5.85 1.17 6.02
CA PHE A 49 -5.04 0.69 7.14
C PHE A 49 -5.75 0.97 8.47
N ALA A 50 -5.41 0.19 9.49
CA ALA A 50 -5.80 0.42 10.86
C ALA A 50 -4.58 0.91 11.66
N ALA A 51 -4.75 2.02 12.37
CA ALA A 51 -3.75 2.63 13.24
C ALA A 51 -4.47 3.32 14.39
N GLU A 52 -3.74 3.56 15.49
CA GLU A 52 -4.22 4.48 16.52
C GLU A 52 -4.36 5.89 15.94
N PRO A 53 -5.33 6.70 16.41
CA PRO A 53 -5.57 8.04 15.87
C PRO A 53 -4.34 8.96 15.89
N GLU A 54 -3.50 8.85 16.92
CA GLU A 54 -2.24 9.60 17.06
C GLU A 54 -1.17 9.21 16.03
N ASP A 55 -1.22 7.99 15.49
CA ASP A 55 -0.22 7.46 14.56
C ASP A 55 -0.65 7.61 13.08
N GLU A 56 -1.90 8.02 12.81
CA GLU A 56 -2.47 8.05 11.44
C GLU A 56 -1.63 8.87 10.46
N GLU A 57 -1.19 10.07 10.88
CA GLU A 57 -0.37 10.94 10.05
C GLU A 57 1.01 10.34 9.77
N ASP A 58 1.62 9.68 10.77
CA ASP A 58 2.92 9.03 10.63
C ASP A 58 2.87 7.82 9.69
N VAL A 59 1.80 7.04 9.75
CA VAL A 59 1.58 5.91 8.83
C VAL A 59 1.45 6.40 7.40
N ARG A 60 0.73 7.50 7.17
CA ARG A 60 0.61 8.11 5.83
C ARG A 60 1.92 8.64 5.32
N ARG A 61 2.71 9.31 6.16
CA ARG A 61 4.04 9.80 5.80
C ARG A 61 4.94 8.64 5.35
N ARG A 62 4.93 7.52 6.06
CA ARG A 62 5.69 6.31 5.68
C ARG A 62 5.25 5.73 4.33
N ILE A 63 3.94 5.69 4.08
CA ILE A 63 3.38 5.27 2.78
C ILE A 63 3.90 6.18 1.66
N ASP A 64 3.85 7.50 1.85
CA ASP A 64 4.31 8.46 0.85
C ASP A 64 5.83 8.37 0.61
N GLU A 65 6.62 8.15 1.65
CA GLU A 65 8.07 7.93 1.57
C GLU A 65 8.39 6.64 0.77
N ALA A 66 7.69 5.55 1.06
CA ALA A 66 7.83 4.28 0.33
C ALA A 66 7.48 4.43 -1.16
N LEU A 67 6.40 5.14 -1.47
CA LEU A 67 6.00 5.40 -2.86
C LEU A 67 6.96 6.37 -3.56
N SER A 68 7.50 7.36 -2.86
CA SER A 68 8.46 8.33 -3.39
C SER A 68 9.80 7.72 -3.75
N THR A 69 10.15 6.55 -3.16
CA THR A 69 11.33 5.78 -3.57
C THR A 69 11.27 5.35 -5.04
N GLY A 70 10.07 5.25 -5.63
CA GLY A 70 9.88 5.05 -7.06
C GLY A 70 10.30 3.67 -7.57
N SER A 71 10.58 2.72 -6.68
CA SER A 71 10.91 1.35 -7.06
C SER A 71 10.72 0.36 -5.91
N VAL A 72 10.48 -0.90 -6.26
CA VAL A 72 10.56 -2.03 -5.33
C VAL A 72 11.32 -3.17 -5.98
N THR A 73 12.15 -3.85 -5.19
CA THR A 73 12.82 -5.08 -5.60
C THR A 73 12.16 -6.24 -4.88
N ARG A 74 11.65 -7.19 -5.66
CA ARG A 74 11.00 -8.40 -5.14
C ARG A 74 12.02 -9.42 -4.65
N PRO A 75 11.56 -10.41 -3.87
CA PRO A 75 12.40 -11.52 -3.42
C PRO A 75 13.06 -12.31 -4.56
N ASP A 76 12.46 -12.33 -5.76
CA ASP A 76 13.02 -12.97 -6.95
C ASP A 76 14.10 -12.12 -7.66
N GLY A 77 14.43 -10.94 -7.13
CA GLY A 77 15.39 -9.99 -7.69
C GLY A 77 14.83 -9.10 -8.80
N SER A 78 13.57 -9.28 -9.22
CA SER A 78 12.94 -8.39 -10.18
C SER A 78 12.66 -7.03 -9.55
N SER A 79 12.88 -5.95 -10.32
CA SER A 79 12.58 -4.59 -9.88
C SER A 79 11.57 -3.94 -10.82
N THR A 80 10.60 -3.25 -10.24
CA THR A 80 9.65 -2.40 -10.96
C THR A 80 9.85 -0.96 -10.52
N GLN A 81 9.84 -0.04 -11.48
CA GLN A 81 9.99 1.40 -11.23
C GLN A 81 8.70 2.14 -11.56
N TRP A 82 8.47 3.25 -10.87
CA TRP A 82 7.36 4.17 -11.09
C TRP A 82 7.74 5.59 -10.69
N GLU A 83 6.85 6.54 -10.97
CA GLU A 83 6.96 7.92 -10.50
C GLU A 83 5.75 8.24 -9.61
N PHE A 84 6.01 8.60 -8.35
CA PHE A 84 4.96 8.98 -7.43
C PHE A 84 4.43 10.38 -7.75
N ARG A 85 3.11 10.47 -7.97
CA ARG A 85 2.44 11.73 -8.34
C ARG A 85 1.83 12.49 -7.16
N GLY A 86 1.81 11.88 -5.98
CA GLY A 86 1.18 12.40 -4.77
C GLY A 86 0.04 11.51 -4.28
N SER A 87 -0.43 11.80 -3.06
CA SER A 87 -1.53 11.10 -2.40
C SER A 87 -2.46 12.09 -1.71
N THR A 88 -3.62 11.62 -1.28
CA THR A 88 -4.54 12.37 -0.42
C THR A 88 -5.25 11.41 0.53
N SER A 89 -5.62 11.87 1.72
CA SER A 89 -6.55 11.14 2.58
C SER A 89 -7.91 11.04 1.89
N GLY A 90 -8.51 9.86 1.96
CA GLY A 90 -9.88 9.62 1.53
C GLY A 90 -10.70 9.03 2.67
N VAL A 91 -11.99 9.36 2.70
CA VAL A 91 -12.94 8.72 3.63
C VAL A 91 -13.18 7.28 3.17
N VAL A 92 -13.38 6.36 4.11
CA VAL A 92 -13.80 4.98 3.80
C VAL A 92 -15.19 5.02 3.18
N VAL A 93 -15.33 4.51 1.96
CA VAL A 93 -16.62 4.49 1.25
C VAL A 93 -17.43 3.23 1.62
N PRO A 94 -18.75 3.17 1.38
CA PRO A 94 -19.58 2.03 1.80
C PRO A 94 -19.10 0.66 1.29
N SER A 95 -18.54 0.59 0.08
CA SER A 95 -17.98 -0.65 -0.48
C SER A 95 -16.73 -1.15 0.27
N GLU A 96 -16.06 -0.27 1.02
CA GLU A 96 -14.85 -0.57 1.78
C GLU A 96 -15.15 -0.88 3.26
N ALA A 97 -16.33 -0.54 3.76
CA ALA A 97 -16.67 -0.59 5.19
C ALA A 97 -16.43 -1.99 5.82
N ALA A 98 -16.84 -3.06 5.14
CA ALA A 98 -16.63 -4.42 5.63
C ALA A 98 -15.15 -4.79 5.72
N ARG A 99 -14.32 -4.24 4.83
CA ARG A 99 -12.87 -4.45 4.86
C ARG A 99 -12.21 -3.62 5.94
N ALA A 100 -12.55 -2.34 6.04
CA ALA A 100 -12.05 -1.45 7.09
C ALA A 100 -12.33 -2.01 8.48
N ARG A 101 -13.54 -2.54 8.70
CA ARG A 101 -13.90 -3.19 9.96
C ARG A 101 -12.99 -4.38 10.30
N ARG A 102 -12.73 -5.27 9.32
CA ARG A 102 -11.83 -6.40 9.53
C ARG A 102 -10.39 -5.98 9.85
N LEU A 103 -9.91 -4.88 9.26
CA LEU A 103 -8.58 -4.36 9.58
C LEU A 103 -8.52 -3.83 11.01
N ALA A 104 -9.54 -3.08 11.44
CA ALA A 104 -9.64 -2.57 12.81
C ALA A 104 -9.77 -3.69 13.86
N GLU A 105 -10.33 -4.84 13.49
CA GLU A 105 -10.46 -6.01 14.37
C GLU A 105 -9.21 -6.93 14.33
N ALA A 106 -8.24 -6.66 13.45
CA ALA A 106 -7.05 -7.50 13.24
C ALA A 106 -5.76 -6.99 13.90
N GLY A 107 -5.79 -5.79 14.48
CA GLY A 107 -4.76 -5.24 15.36
C GLY A 107 -5.06 -5.59 16.81
#